data_AF-A0A9D2XPJ4-F1
#
_entry.id   AF-A0A9D2XPJ4-F1
#
_cell.length_a   1.000
_cell.length_b   1.000
_cell.length_c   1.000
_cell.angle_alpha   90.00
_cell.angle_beta   90.00
_cell.angle_gamma   90.00
#
_symmetry.space_group_name_H-M   'P 1'
#
loop_
_entity.id
_entity.type
_entity.pdbx_description
1 polymer ?
#
loop_
_entity_poly.entity_id
_entity_poly.type
_entity_poly.pdbx_seq_one_letter_code
_entity_poly.pdbx_strand_id
1 'polypeptide(L)'
;MILTGPSRCLPSPATVQELFSVARDANILPDISLDPILTTFLSLDSFPALQHQYEFLQRSMSKEQQTTFNLNLTREVGCCRVSYGGVGVIALALSMLFDQVAQQIRAPGTTQSHVSTPRSKTKRMFGIDTSSRIGLIIQSYLSLVPGIANDEEEMAEATELYDNWLKLELLDHYERMTTKKRMSTESIQQWLVGAAIHLHMRIHQVRLRSVPLGSVESLRLSYKTGLNHLVEGYTAYLHRNILEKVPLNPKPGPAMLLKDTTISNVTSSSGPIPNSSMVNSADNVINWTTPSPAAGNASGCKTNKSRENFGPCVLKGSDNTKDGVNTREEEDSMLGLLVIEPQRKVNHSVQHHPCESPAIQQDLVTRIMRAQDLERNRSFFLYSEKVFRSLLMQKNDFELRTN
;
A
#
# COMPACT_ATOMS: atom_id res chain seq x y z
N MET A 1 9.67 -48.32 24.20
CA MET A 1 10.29 -47.21 23.45
C MET A 1 9.17 -46.58 22.62
N ILE A 2 8.54 -45.53 23.12
CA ILE A 2 7.42 -44.87 22.44
C ILE A 2 8.03 -43.77 21.58
N LEU A 3 7.96 -43.92 20.25
CA LEU A 3 8.27 -42.87 19.30
C LEU A 3 7.18 -41.80 19.41
N THR A 4 7.39 -40.80 20.26
CA THR A 4 6.62 -39.56 20.22
C THR A 4 6.96 -38.88 18.90
N GLY A 5 6.02 -38.88 17.95
CA GLY A 5 6.13 -38.09 16.74
C GLY A 5 6.41 -36.61 17.08
N PRO A 6 7.03 -35.85 16.16
CA PRO A 6 7.38 -34.46 16.41
C PRO A 6 6.11 -33.68 16.78
N SER A 7 6.01 -33.28 18.05
CA SER A 7 5.03 -32.33 18.52
C SER A 7 5.14 -31.09 17.63
N ARG A 8 4.09 -30.81 16.85
CA ARG A 8 4.06 -29.63 15.99
C ARG A 8 4.21 -28.41 16.89
N CYS A 9 5.35 -27.72 16.76
CA CYS A 9 5.60 -26.47 17.43
C CYS A 9 4.73 -25.40 16.75
N LEU A 10 3.53 -25.18 17.29
CA LEU A 10 2.53 -24.27 16.75
C LEU A 10 2.39 -23.08 17.70
N PRO A 11 2.37 -21.84 17.17
CA PRO A 11 2.17 -20.67 17.98
C PRO A 11 0.75 -20.61 18.55
N SER A 12 0.61 -19.89 19.66
CA SER A 12 -0.72 -19.50 20.12
C SER A 12 -1.33 -18.42 19.19
N PRO A 13 -2.65 -18.39 19.00
CA PRO A 13 -3.30 -17.30 18.26
C PRO A 13 -3.04 -15.91 18.87
N ALA A 14 -2.78 -15.85 20.17
CA ALA A 14 -2.43 -14.61 20.88
C ALA A 14 -1.06 -14.08 20.45
N THR A 15 -0.06 -14.95 20.32
CA THR A 15 1.29 -14.61 19.85
C THR A 15 1.25 -13.97 18.46
N VAL A 16 0.52 -14.58 17.52
CA VAL A 16 0.35 -14.02 16.16
C VAL A 16 -0.36 -12.68 16.20
N GLN A 17 -1.38 -12.53 17.05
CA GLN A 17 -2.12 -11.27 17.20
C GLN A 17 -1.28 -10.15 17.82
N GLU A 18 -0.41 -10.48 18.77
CA GLU A 18 0.50 -9.52 19.38
C GLU A 18 1.53 -9.03 18.36
N LEU A 19 2.18 -9.92 17.61
CA LEU A 19 3.11 -9.55 16.54
C LEU A 19 2.45 -8.72 15.43
N PHE A 20 1.21 -9.07 15.06
CA PHE A 20 0.44 -8.27 14.11
C PHE A 20 0.14 -6.86 14.64
N SER A 21 -0.17 -6.74 15.94
CA SER A 21 -0.40 -5.45 16.59
C SER A 21 0.88 -4.62 16.66
N VAL A 22 2.02 -5.23 16.97
CA VAL A 22 3.33 -4.55 16.92
C VAL A 22 3.61 -4.00 15.52
N ALA A 23 3.38 -4.79 14.47
CA ALA A 23 3.55 -4.35 13.09
C ALA A 23 2.59 -3.19 12.72
N ARG A 24 1.34 -3.24 13.19
CA ARG A 24 0.34 -2.20 12.98
C ARG A 24 0.75 -0.90 13.67
N ASP A 25 1.11 -0.99 14.95
CA ASP A 25 1.39 0.15 15.80
C ASP A 25 2.71 0.84 15.37
N ALA A 26 3.64 0.09 14.78
CA ALA A 26 4.83 0.62 14.11
C ALA A 26 4.58 1.14 12.68
N ASN A 27 3.34 1.07 12.17
CA ASN A 27 2.95 1.49 10.82
C ASN A 27 3.78 0.79 9.71
N ILE A 28 4.13 -0.48 9.92
CA ILE A 28 4.87 -1.29 8.94
C ILE A 28 3.99 -2.32 8.22
N LEU A 29 2.70 -2.41 8.56
CA LEU A 29 1.76 -3.24 7.81
C LEU A 29 1.62 -2.71 6.37
N PRO A 30 1.59 -3.60 5.37
CA PRO A 30 1.33 -3.20 4.01
C PRO A 30 -0.14 -2.82 3.83
N ASP A 31 -0.38 -1.88 2.94
CA ASP A 31 -1.72 -1.49 2.51
C ASP A 31 -1.72 -1.39 0.98
N ILE A 32 -2.46 -2.29 0.34
CA ILE A 32 -2.71 -2.32 -1.10
C ILE A 32 -4.15 -1.95 -1.43
N SER A 33 -4.85 -1.26 -0.52
CA SER A 33 -6.22 -0.78 -0.74
C SER A 33 -6.23 0.45 -1.65
N LEU A 34 -7.30 0.60 -2.43
CA LEU A 34 -7.52 1.84 -3.18
C LEU A 34 -7.79 3.02 -2.24
N ASP A 35 -7.22 4.17 -2.57
CA ASP A 35 -7.41 5.39 -1.81
C ASP A 35 -8.91 5.79 -1.77
N PRO A 36 -9.46 6.13 -0.60
CA PRO A 36 -10.87 6.52 -0.47
C PRO A 36 -11.27 7.70 -1.35
N ILE A 37 -10.40 8.70 -1.54
CA ILE A 37 -10.63 9.85 -2.43
C ILE A 37 -10.82 9.34 -3.84
N LEU A 38 -9.92 8.44 -4.29
CA LEU A 38 -9.99 7.85 -5.61
C LEU A 38 -11.30 7.09 -5.81
N THR A 39 -11.65 6.20 -4.88
CA THR A 39 -12.89 5.41 -5.00
C THR A 39 -14.15 6.26 -4.93
N THR A 40 -14.11 7.42 -4.27
CA THR A 40 -15.26 8.34 -4.16
C THR A 40 -15.48 9.10 -5.46
N PHE A 41 -14.45 9.77 -5.98
CA PHE A 41 -14.57 10.57 -7.21
C PHE A 41 -14.60 9.74 -8.49
N LEU A 42 -14.17 8.49 -8.46
CA LEU A 42 -14.33 7.54 -9.56
C LEU A 42 -15.58 6.65 -9.40
N SER A 43 -16.65 7.19 -8.80
CA SER A 43 -17.91 6.48 -8.59
C SER A 43 -19.13 7.29 -9.06
N LEU A 44 -20.32 6.69 -8.88
CA LEU A 44 -21.59 7.37 -9.09
C LEU A 44 -21.80 8.56 -8.14
N ASP A 45 -21.09 8.60 -7.01
CA ASP A 45 -21.18 9.64 -5.98
C ASP A 45 -20.18 10.79 -6.20
N SER A 46 -19.51 10.82 -7.35
CA SER A 46 -18.52 11.85 -7.70
C SER A 46 -19.07 13.28 -7.61
N PHE A 47 -20.27 13.53 -8.16
CA PHE A 47 -20.92 14.85 -8.11
C PHE A 47 -21.27 15.29 -6.68
N PRO A 48 -22.05 14.53 -5.88
CA PRO A 48 -22.37 14.94 -4.51
C PRO A 48 -21.12 15.08 -3.63
N ALA A 49 -20.09 14.25 -3.82
CA ALA A 49 -18.82 14.38 -3.11
C ALA A 49 -18.10 15.70 -3.47
N LEU A 50 -18.04 16.05 -4.75
CA LEU A 50 -17.43 17.30 -5.22
C LEU A 50 -18.17 18.52 -4.68
N GLN A 51 -19.50 18.50 -4.74
CA GLN A 51 -20.34 19.56 -4.18
C GLN A 51 -20.10 19.73 -2.68
N HIS A 52 -20.08 18.63 -1.94
CA HIS A 52 -19.83 18.66 -0.50
C HIS A 52 -18.44 19.23 -0.17
N GLN A 53 -17.39 18.82 -0.89
CA GLN A 53 -16.03 19.35 -0.68
C GLN A 53 -15.97 20.85 -0.95
N TYR A 54 -16.53 21.30 -2.09
CA TYR A 54 -16.56 22.71 -2.46
C TYR A 54 -17.23 23.57 -1.37
N GLU A 55 -18.43 23.17 -0.93
CA GLU A 55 -19.14 23.89 0.12
C GLU A 55 -18.42 23.83 1.47
N PHE A 56 -17.82 22.70 1.81
CA PHE A 56 -17.05 22.55 3.05
C PHE A 56 -15.85 23.51 3.08
N LEU A 57 -15.11 23.61 1.97
CA LEU A 57 -14.00 24.56 1.85
C LEU A 57 -14.51 26.00 1.98
N GLN A 58 -15.59 26.37 1.29
CA GLN A 58 -16.16 27.71 1.38
C GLN A 58 -16.64 28.07 2.80
N ARG A 59 -17.30 27.16 3.52
CA ARG A 59 -17.76 27.41 4.91
C ARG A 59 -16.62 27.75 5.87
N SER A 60 -15.42 27.27 5.60
CA SER A 60 -14.23 27.56 6.41
C SER A 60 -13.55 28.90 6.09
N MET A 61 -14.00 29.60 5.06
CA MET A 61 -13.39 30.83 4.54
C MET A 61 -14.22 32.07 4.89
N SER A 62 -13.55 33.22 5.08
CA SER A 62 -14.23 34.53 5.13
C SER A 62 -14.87 34.89 3.78
N LYS A 63 -15.76 35.88 3.75
CA LYS A 63 -16.39 36.32 2.49
C LYS A 63 -15.35 36.77 1.45
N GLU A 64 -14.31 37.50 1.87
CA GLU A 64 -13.22 37.95 0.99
C GLU A 64 -12.40 36.77 0.44
N GLN A 65 -12.14 35.77 1.28
CA GLN A 65 -11.46 34.54 0.88
C GLN A 65 -12.32 33.71 -0.08
N GLN A 66 -13.63 33.63 0.14
CA GLN A 66 -14.57 32.96 -0.77
C GLN A 66 -14.58 33.63 -2.15
N THR A 67 -14.63 34.96 -2.21
CA THR A 67 -14.55 35.70 -3.48
C THR A 67 -13.23 35.42 -4.20
N THR A 68 -12.11 35.43 -3.47
CA THR A 68 -10.78 35.13 -4.03
C THR A 68 -10.68 33.68 -4.51
N PHE A 69 -11.28 32.75 -3.76
CA PHE A 69 -11.35 31.33 -4.10
C PHE A 69 -12.10 31.10 -5.40
N ASN A 70 -13.30 31.66 -5.51
CA ASN A 70 -14.11 31.52 -6.71
C ASN A 70 -13.43 32.20 -7.92
N LEU A 71 -12.84 33.39 -7.75
CA LEU A 71 -12.10 34.07 -8.81
C LEU A 71 -10.93 33.23 -9.33
N ASN A 72 -10.12 32.66 -8.43
CA ASN A 72 -8.99 31.83 -8.81
C ASN A 72 -9.45 30.53 -9.47
N LEU A 73 -10.52 29.89 -8.98
CA LEU A 73 -11.08 28.72 -9.64
C LEU A 73 -11.57 29.05 -11.05
N THR A 74 -12.37 30.09 -11.23
CA THR A 74 -12.87 30.51 -12.54
C THR A 74 -11.72 30.84 -13.51
N ARG A 75 -10.59 31.36 -13.01
CA ARG A 75 -9.39 31.57 -13.83
C ARG A 75 -8.80 30.24 -14.32
N GLU A 76 -8.71 29.24 -13.45
CA GLU A 76 -8.10 27.93 -13.78
C GLU A 76 -8.98 27.08 -14.69
N VAL A 77 -10.31 27.13 -14.53
CA VAL A 77 -11.25 26.35 -15.36
C VAL A 77 -11.80 27.11 -16.57
N GLY A 78 -11.48 28.41 -16.69
CA GLY A 78 -11.91 29.30 -17.78
C GLY A 78 -13.39 29.71 -17.79
N CYS A 79 -14.27 29.06 -17.01
CA CYS A 79 -15.71 29.33 -17.00
C CYS A 79 -16.35 29.05 -15.63
N CYS A 80 -17.55 29.58 -15.38
CA CYS A 80 -18.32 29.29 -14.16
C CYS A 80 -18.98 27.91 -14.17
N ARG A 81 -18.98 27.20 -15.31
CA ARG A 81 -19.50 25.84 -15.45
C ARG A 81 -18.44 24.96 -16.11
N VAL A 82 -18.25 23.76 -15.57
CA VAL A 82 -17.32 22.76 -16.10
C VAL A 82 -18.12 21.59 -16.65
N SER A 83 -18.04 21.36 -17.95
CA SER A 83 -18.65 20.24 -18.66
C SER A 83 -18.17 18.91 -18.08
N TYR A 84 -19.10 18.01 -17.76
CA TYR A 84 -18.83 16.77 -17.04
C TYR A 84 -18.09 16.95 -15.70
N GLY A 85 -18.06 18.18 -15.16
CA GLY A 85 -17.29 18.56 -13.96
C GLY A 85 -17.61 17.71 -12.73
N GLY A 86 -18.84 17.22 -12.65
CA GLY A 86 -19.32 16.35 -11.59
C GLY A 86 -18.97 14.88 -11.74
N VAL A 87 -18.18 14.48 -12.74
CA VAL A 87 -18.09 13.08 -13.14
C VAL A 87 -16.65 12.57 -13.22
N GLY A 88 -16.36 11.48 -12.51
CA GLY A 88 -15.18 10.64 -12.73
C GLY A 88 -13.85 11.40 -12.66
N VAL A 89 -13.00 11.23 -13.68
CA VAL A 89 -11.67 11.86 -13.75
C VAL A 89 -11.71 13.39 -13.72
N ILE A 90 -12.78 14.03 -14.20
CA ILE A 90 -12.91 15.49 -14.15
C ILE A 90 -13.25 15.92 -12.72
N ALA A 91 -14.20 15.25 -12.06
CA ALA A 91 -14.49 15.53 -10.65
C ALA A 91 -13.27 15.32 -9.74
N LEU A 92 -12.47 14.28 -10.04
CA LEU A 92 -11.20 14.03 -9.34
C LEU A 92 -10.17 15.14 -9.58
N ALA A 93 -10.07 15.66 -10.80
CA ALA A 93 -9.17 16.77 -11.09
C ALA A 93 -9.62 18.07 -10.41
N LEU A 94 -10.94 18.35 -10.41
CA LEU A 94 -11.51 19.52 -9.73
C LEU A 94 -11.35 19.44 -8.21
N SER A 95 -11.50 18.27 -7.59
CA SER A 95 -11.27 18.12 -6.14
C SER A 95 -9.84 18.46 -5.74
N MET A 96 -8.86 18.05 -6.56
CA MET A 96 -7.46 18.43 -6.36
C MET A 96 -7.23 19.93 -6.54
N LEU A 97 -7.85 20.53 -7.57
CA LEU A 97 -7.77 21.97 -7.81
C LEU A 97 -8.36 22.76 -6.65
N PHE A 98 -9.51 22.33 -6.10
CA PHE A 98 -10.14 22.99 -4.95
C PHE A 98 -9.23 23.01 -3.73
N ASP A 99 -8.60 21.89 -3.40
CA ASP A 99 -7.66 21.83 -2.28
C ASP A 99 -6.43 22.71 -2.53
N GLN A 100 -5.90 22.72 -3.77
CA GLN A 100 -4.77 23.55 -4.14
C GLN A 100 -5.07 25.06 -3.98
N VAL A 101 -6.18 25.54 -4.53
CA VAL A 101 -6.57 26.96 -4.44
C VAL A 101 -6.91 27.34 -2.99
N ALA A 102 -7.58 26.45 -2.25
CA ALA A 102 -7.88 26.69 -0.84
C ALA A 102 -6.61 26.83 0.01
N GLN A 103 -5.57 26.04 -0.27
CA GLN A 103 -4.27 26.15 0.41
C GLN A 103 -3.59 27.48 0.10
N GLN A 104 -3.60 27.93 -1.16
CA GLN A 104 -3.03 29.22 -1.56
C GLN A 104 -3.68 30.40 -0.81
N ILE A 105 -4.99 30.35 -0.61
CA ILE A 105 -5.76 31.41 0.07
C ILE A 105 -5.55 31.42 1.58
N ARG A 106 -5.35 30.25 2.18
CA ARG A 106 -5.04 30.14 3.62
C ARG A 106 -3.59 30.50 3.95
N ALA A 107 -2.68 30.41 2.97
CA ALA A 107 -1.26 30.73 3.14
C ALA A 107 -0.77 31.83 2.15
N PRO A 108 -1.38 33.03 2.12
CA PRO A 108 -1.13 34.05 1.10
C PRO A 108 0.25 34.73 1.16
N GLY A 109 1.16 34.28 2.03
CA GLY A 109 2.48 34.86 2.27
C GLY A 109 3.69 33.99 1.90
N THR A 110 3.50 32.86 1.21
CA THR A 110 4.62 32.04 0.72
C THR A 110 4.74 32.13 -0.80
N THR A 111 5.05 33.33 -1.28
CA THR A 111 5.61 33.52 -2.61
C THR A 111 6.93 32.75 -2.70
N GLN A 112 6.89 31.60 -3.37
CA GLN A 112 8.00 30.98 -4.10
C GLN A 112 9.37 30.99 -3.38
N SER A 113 9.48 30.28 -2.26
CA SER A 113 10.76 29.75 -1.80
C SER A 113 10.52 28.46 -1.02
N HIS A 114 11.02 27.37 -1.59
CA HIS A 114 11.33 26.10 -0.95
C HIS A 114 10.37 25.62 0.15
N VAL A 115 9.61 24.58 -0.22
CA VAL A 115 9.52 23.32 0.52
C VAL A 115 10.04 23.47 1.95
N SER A 116 9.15 23.65 2.90
CA SER A 116 9.45 23.39 4.29
C SER A 116 9.96 21.95 4.36
N THR A 117 11.29 21.80 4.40
CA THR A 117 11.92 20.50 4.61
C THR A 117 11.68 20.09 6.05
N PRO A 118 11.01 18.95 6.25
CA PRO A 118 11.60 17.86 6.95
C PRO A 118 11.94 16.83 5.89
N ARG A 119 13.21 16.74 5.51
CA ARG A 119 13.82 15.60 4.79
C ARG A 119 12.96 15.01 3.66
N SER A 120 13.02 15.59 2.46
CA SER A 120 12.54 15.00 1.18
C SER A 120 11.27 14.14 1.29
N LYS A 121 10.16 14.69 1.80
CA LYS A 121 8.87 13.99 1.73
C LYS A 121 8.50 13.84 0.25
N THR A 122 8.60 12.62 -0.27
CA THR A 122 8.08 12.26 -1.59
C THR A 122 6.62 12.67 -1.64
N LYS A 123 6.27 13.51 -2.63
CA LYS A 123 4.91 13.97 -2.82
C LYS A 123 4.08 12.74 -3.21
N ARG A 124 3.12 12.36 -2.37
CA ARG A 124 2.23 11.24 -2.63
C ARG A 124 0.88 11.74 -3.11
N MET A 125 0.28 11.02 -4.04
CA MET A 125 -1.05 11.27 -4.58
C MET A 125 -1.78 9.93 -4.66
N PHE A 126 -2.93 9.81 -4.00
CA PHE A 126 -3.68 8.54 -3.89
C PHE A 126 -2.84 7.37 -3.36
N GLY A 127 -1.98 7.65 -2.37
CA GLY A 127 -1.08 6.66 -1.76
C GLY A 127 0.21 6.37 -2.54
N ILE A 128 0.29 6.73 -3.83
CA ILE A 128 1.46 6.47 -4.69
C ILE A 128 2.40 7.67 -4.78
N ASP A 129 3.68 7.42 -4.96
CA ASP A 129 4.68 8.48 -5.16
C ASP A 129 4.52 9.12 -6.54
N THR A 130 4.42 10.46 -6.59
CA THR A 130 4.36 11.21 -7.83
C THR A 130 5.69 11.21 -8.58
N SER A 131 6.78 10.70 -8.00
CA SER A 131 8.06 10.47 -8.70
C SER A 131 8.05 9.21 -9.56
N SER A 132 7.13 8.27 -9.31
CA SER A 132 6.95 7.08 -10.14
C SER A 132 6.43 7.47 -11.54
N ARG A 133 6.79 6.70 -12.58
CA ARG A 133 6.33 7.01 -13.95
C ARG A 133 4.80 7.01 -14.06
N ILE A 134 4.13 6.05 -13.41
CA ILE A 134 2.65 6.00 -13.31
C ILE A 134 2.14 7.27 -12.62
N GLY A 135 2.70 7.63 -11.46
CA GLY A 135 2.32 8.82 -10.71
C GLY A 135 2.51 10.12 -11.50
N LEU A 136 3.61 10.25 -12.25
CA LEU A 136 3.89 11.41 -13.11
C LEU A 136 2.86 11.54 -14.24
N ILE A 137 2.52 10.44 -14.92
CA ILE A 137 1.52 10.43 -16.01
C ILE A 137 0.16 10.87 -15.45
N ILE A 138 -0.26 10.28 -14.34
CA ILE A 138 -1.54 10.61 -13.69
C ILE A 138 -1.56 12.08 -13.24
N GLN A 139 -0.49 12.54 -12.58
CA GLN A 139 -0.43 13.91 -12.06
C GLN A 139 -0.50 14.92 -13.21
N SER A 140 0.23 14.66 -14.28
CA SER A 140 0.26 15.54 -15.46
C SER A 140 -1.12 15.61 -16.12
N TYR A 141 -1.78 14.46 -16.30
CA TYR A 141 -3.15 14.41 -16.81
C TYR A 141 -4.13 15.18 -15.91
N LEU A 142 -4.21 14.86 -14.62
CA LEU A 142 -5.16 15.49 -13.70
C LEU A 142 -4.91 16.99 -13.50
N SER A 143 -3.68 17.47 -13.69
CA SER A 143 -3.37 18.90 -13.64
C SER A 143 -3.83 19.65 -14.90
N LEU A 144 -3.90 18.96 -16.04
CA LEU A 144 -4.34 19.54 -17.31
C LEU A 144 -5.86 19.62 -17.40
N VAL A 145 -6.56 18.57 -16.94
CA VAL A 145 -8.01 18.39 -17.11
C VAL A 145 -8.85 19.62 -16.76
N PRO A 146 -8.66 20.33 -15.63
CA PRO A 146 -9.54 21.45 -15.28
C PRO A 146 -9.56 22.58 -16.32
N GLY A 147 -8.43 22.84 -16.99
CA GLY A 147 -8.30 23.89 -17.99
C GLY A 147 -8.88 23.54 -19.36
N ILE A 148 -8.98 22.25 -19.67
CA ILE A 148 -9.41 21.77 -21.00
C ILE A 148 -10.80 21.09 -20.97
N ALA A 149 -11.37 20.83 -19.79
CA ALA A 149 -12.61 20.05 -19.65
C ALA A 149 -13.83 20.64 -20.40
N ASN A 150 -13.81 21.93 -20.71
CA ASN A 150 -14.86 22.62 -21.46
C ASN A 150 -14.70 22.56 -22.98
N ASP A 151 -13.54 22.13 -23.48
CA ASP A 151 -13.29 21.89 -24.91
C ASP A 151 -13.36 20.38 -25.18
N GLU A 152 -14.42 19.94 -25.88
CA GLU A 152 -14.68 18.52 -26.13
C GLU A 152 -13.58 17.87 -26.99
N GLU A 153 -13.01 18.61 -27.94
CA GLU A 153 -11.97 18.12 -28.84
C GLU A 153 -10.63 18.01 -28.09
N GLU A 154 -10.22 19.09 -27.40
CA GLU A 154 -8.98 19.08 -26.60
C GLU A 154 -9.04 18.03 -25.48
N MET A 155 -10.19 17.89 -24.81
CA MET A 155 -10.38 16.87 -23.78
C MET A 155 -10.30 15.45 -24.35
N ALA A 156 -10.86 15.20 -25.55
CA ALA A 156 -10.78 13.91 -26.21
C ALA A 156 -9.33 13.55 -26.59
N GLU A 157 -8.62 14.47 -27.24
CA GLU A 157 -7.23 14.29 -27.66
C GLU A 157 -6.30 14.07 -26.48
N ALA A 158 -6.39 14.93 -25.45
CA ALA A 158 -5.58 14.80 -24.25
C ALA A 158 -5.87 13.48 -23.52
N THR A 159 -7.14 13.11 -23.37
CA THR A 159 -7.50 11.84 -22.71
C THR A 159 -6.96 10.65 -23.48
N GLU A 160 -7.01 10.64 -24.81
CA GLU A 160 -6.44 9.57 -25.63
C GLU A 160 -4.92 9.46 -25.50
N LEU A 161 -4.21 10.59 -25.52
CA LEU A 161 -2.76 10.60 -25.38
C LEU A 161 -2.32 9.99 -24.05
N TYR A 162 -2.91 10.46 -22.95
CA TYR A 162 -2.56 9.99 -21.60
C TYR A 162 -3.05 8.57 -21.33
N ASP A 163 -4.19 8.16 -21.89
CA ASP A 163 -4.68 6.79 -21.84
C ASP A 163 -3.65 5.82 -22.46
N ASN A 164 -3.12 6.16 -23.64
CA ASN A 164 -2.10 5.35 -24.31
C ASN A 164 -0.78 5.28 -23.50
N TRP A 165 -0.31 6.41 -22.97
CA TRP A 165 0.89 6.43 -22.12
C TRP A 165 0.72 5.61 -20.86
N LEU A 166 -0.42 5.76 -20.17
CA LEU A 166 -0.70 5.04 -18.94
C LEU A 166 -0.87 3.54 -19.19
N LYS A 167 -1.52 3.15 -20.29
CA LYS A 167 -1.64 1.75 -20.72
C LYS A 167 -0.27 1.08 -20.89
N LEU A 168 0.64 1.72 -21.63
CA LEU A 168 1.96 1.16 -21.90
C LEU A 168 2.77 1.02 -20.60
N GLU A 169 2.75 2.04 -19.74
CA GLU A 169 3.45 1.96 -18.45
C GLU A 169 2.84 0.89 -17.53
N LEU A 170 1.50 0.73 -17.50
CA LEU A 170 0.85 -0.30 -16.70
C LEU A 170 1.19 -1.72 -17.16
N LEU A 171 1.32 -1.94 -18.47
CA LEU A 171 1.74 -3.23 -19.03
C LEU A 171 3.20 -3.54 -18.65
N ASP A 172 4.12 -2.59 -18.85
CA ASP A 172 5.53 -2.78 -18.46
C ASP A 172 5.68 -2.95 -16.94
N HIS A 173 4.92 -2.20 -16.14
CA HIS A 173 4.94 -2.31 -14.68
C HIS A 173 4.42 -3.66 -14.21
N TYR A 174 3.34 -4.16 -14.82
CA TYR A 174 2.82 -5.51 -14.57
C TYR A 174 3.87 -6.59 -14.89
N GLU A 175 4.54 -6.48 -16.05
CA GLU A 175 5.60 -7.40 -16.45
C GLU A 175 6.77 -7.36 -15.45
N ARG A 176 7.17 -6.17 -14.98
CA ARG A 176 8.23 -6.02 -13.96
C ARG A 176 7.90 -6.74 -12.66
N MET A 177 6.65 -6.64 -12.19
CA MET A 177 6.21 -7.32 -10.97
C MET A 177 6.18 -8.84 -11.13
N THR A 178 5.65 -9.33 -12.25
CA THR A 178 5.34 -10.75 -12.46
C THR A 178 6.54 -11.56 -12.97
N THR A 179 7.22 -11.07 -14.01
CA THR A 179 8.31 -11.82 -14.68
C THR A 179 9.68 -11.48 -14.10
N LYS A 180 9.94 -10.20 -13.81
CA LYS A 180 11.23 -9.70 -13.32
C LYS A 180 11.33 -9.73 -11.79
N LYS A 181 10.34 -10.31 -11.10
CA LYS A 181 10.26 -10.52 -9.64
C LYS A 181 10.46 -9.22 -8.84
N ARG A 182 10.00 -8.07 -9.35
CA ARG A 182 10.05 -6.76 -8.68
C ARG A 182 8.74 -6.42 -7.97
N MET A 183 8.14 -7.42 -7.32
CA MET A 183 6.91 -7.25 -6.54
C MET A 183 7.24 -6.54 -5.23
N SER A 184 6.39 -5.60 -4.81
CA SER A 184 6.36 -4.99 -3.48
C SER A 184 4.96 -4.43 -3.19
N THR A 185 4.69 -4.02 -1.95
CA THR A 185 3.47 -3.29 -1.62
C THR A 185 3.30 -2.06 -2.53
N GLU A 186 4.39 -1.32 -2.72
CA GLU A 186 4.38 -0.08 -3.49
C GLU A 186 4.09 -0.32 -4.97
N SER A 187 4.67 -1.36 -5.58
CA SER A 187 4.44 -1.66 -7.00
C SER A 187 2.99 -2.05 -7.27
N ILE A 188 2.37 -2.81 -6.37
CA ILE A 188 0.96 -3.17 -6.50
C ILE A 188 0.08 -1.94 -6.35
N GLN A 189 0.37 -1.09 -5.37
CA GLN A 189 -0.39 0.14 -5.17
C GLN A 189 -0.30 1.06 -6.40
N GLN A 190 0.90 1.22 -6.97
CA GLN A 190 1.12 1.95 -8.22
C GLN A 190 0.28 1.38 -9.38
N TRP A 191 0.32 0.07 -9.58
CA TRP A 191 -0.46 -0.58 -10.62
C TRP A 191 -1.96 -0.43 -10.40
N LEU A 192 -2.43 -0.62 -9.17
CA LEU A 192 -3.84 -0.61 -8.80
C LEU A 192 -4.47 0.79 -8.99
N VAL A 193 -3.79 1.83 -8.51
CA VAL A 193 -4.21 3.23 -8.70
C VAL A 193 -4.20 3.60 -10.17
N GLY A 194 -3.13 3.26 -10.90
CA GLY A 194 -3.05 3.53 -12.34
C GLY A 194 -4.12 2.80 -13.14
N ALA A 195 -4.40 1.53 -12.83
CA ALA A 195 -5.47 0.77 -13.48
C ALA A 195 -6.85 1.37 -13.21
N ALA A 196 -7.11 1.83 -11.97
CA ALA A 196 -8.37 2.50 -11.62
C ALA A 196 -8.58 3.79 -12.43
N ILE A 197 -7.55 4.63 -12.52
CA ILE A 197 -7.61 5.88 -13.30
C ILE A 197 -7.74 5.59 -14.79
N HIS A 198 -6.94 4.67 -15.33
CA HIS A 198 -7.02 4.29 -16.75
C HIS A 198 -8.41 3.76 -17.14
N LEU A 199 -9.05 2.96 -16.29
CA LEU A 199 -10.42 2.52 -16.54
C LEU A 199 -11.38 3.71 -16.63
N HIS A 200 -11.23 4.71 -15.75
CA HIS A 200 -12.10 5.89 -15.73
C HIS A 200 -11.78 6.90 -16.83
N MET A 201 -10.54 6.95 -17.32
CA MET A 201 -10.20 7.65 -18.57
C MET A 201 -10.95 7.02 -19.73
N ARG A 202 -10.94 5.69 -19.85
CA ARG A 202 -11.67 4.98 -20.91
C ARG A 202 -13.18 5.18 -20.82
N ILE A 203 -13.75 5.17 -19.62
CA ILE A 203 -15.17 5.50 -19.39
C ILE A 203 -15.46 6.93 -19.88
N HIS A 204 -14.57 7.88 -19.58
CA HIS A 204 -14.74 9.25 -20.03
C HIS A 204 -14.66 9.39 -21.56
N GLN A 205 -13.73 8.70 -22.22
CA GLN A 205 -13.67 8.66 -23.69
C GLN A 205 -14.96 8.10 -24.33
N VAL A 206 -15.63 7.13 -23.70
CA VAL A 206 -16.94 6.65 -24.19
C VAL A 206 -18.00 7.75 -24.07
N ARG A 207 -17.99 8.54 -22.99
CA ARG A 207 -18.92 9.68 -22.81
C ARG A 207 -18.69 10.76 -23.87
N LEU A 208 -17.44 11.01 -24.22
CA LEU A 208 -17.00 11.89 -25.32
C LEU A 208 -17.19 11.26 -26.71
N ARG A 209 -17.64 10.01 -26.79
CA ARG A 209 -17.82 9.24 -28.05
C ARG A 209 -16.54 9.04 -28.85
N SER A 210 -15.37 9.19 -28.23
CA SER A 210 -14.05 9.01 -28.86
C SER A 210 -13.68 7.53 -29.02
N VAL A 211 -14.29 6.63 -28.24
CA VAL A 211 -14.03 5.18 -28.29
C VAL A 211 -15.33 4.38 -28.13
N PRO A 212 -15.40 3.14 -28.68
CA PRO A 212 -16.59 2.31 -28.54
C PRO A 212 -16.76 1.75 -27.13
N LEU A 213 -18.01 1.50 -26.73
CA LEU A 213 -18.39 0.94 -25.43
C LEU A 213 -17.60 -0.34 -25.06
N GLY A 214 -17.45 -1.26 -26.03
CA GLY A 214 -16.78 -2.55 -25.81
C GLY A 214 -15.31 -2.42 -25.37
N SER A 215 -14.66 -1.27 -25.60
CA SER A 215 -13.31 -1.00 -25.12
C SER A 215 -13.22 -1.01 -23.59
N VAL A 216 -14.21 -0.42 -22.91
CA VAL A 216 -14.27 -0.36 -21.43
C VAL A 216 -14.59 -1.74 -20.87
N GLU A 217 -15.48 -2.50 -21.51
CA GLU A 217 -15.86 -3.85 -21.07
C GLU A 217 -14.66 -4.80 -21.08
N SER A 218 -13.91 -4.80 -22.18
CA SER A 218 -12.69 -5.58 -22.32
C SER A 218 -11.63 -5.16 -21.30
N LEU A 219 -11.41 -3.86 -21.13
CA LEU A 219 -10.42 -3.32 -20.20
C LEU A 219 -10.72 -3.70 -18.75
N ARG A 220 -11.99 -3.60 -18.35
CA ARG A 220 -12.47 -3.95 -17.02
C ARG A 220 -12.19 -5.42 -16.68
N LEU A 221 -12.48 -6.34 -17.62
CA LEU A 221 -12.18 -7.76 -17.47
C LEU A 221 -10.67 -8.03 -17.42
N SER A 222 -9.88 -7.33 -18.25
CA SER A 222 -8.42 -7.43 -18.24
C SER A 222 -7.84 -7.03 -16.88
N TYR A 223 -8.31 -5.92 -16.29
CA TYR A 223 -7.82 -5.46 -14.99
C TYR A 223 -8.26 -6.33 -13.81
N LYS A 224 -9.47 -6.88 -13.83
CA LYS A 224 -9.86 -7.91 -12.86
C LYS A 224 -8.90 -9.10 -12.90
N THR A 225 -8.68 -9.66 -14.10
CA THR A 225 -7.81 -10.83 -14.27
C THR A 225 -6.38 -10.53 -13.87
N GLY A 226 -5.86 -9.37 -14.28
CA GLY A 226 -4.55 -8.88 -13.88
C GLY A 226 -4.42 -8.75 -12.37
N LEU A 227 -5.39 -8.12 -11.69
CA LEU A 227 -5.39 -7.94 -10.25
C LEU A 227 -5.39 -9.28 -9.51
N ASN A 228 -6.21 -10.25 -9.93
CA ASN A 228 -6.23 -11.57 -9.29
C ASN A 228 -4.86 -12.24 -9.34
N HIS A 229 -4.19 -12.20 -10.48
CA HIS A 229 -2.84 -12.75 -10.61
C HIS A 229 -1.82 -11.99 -9.77
N LEU A 230 -1.91 -10.65 -9.70
CA LEU A 230 -1.04 -9.85 -8.83
C LEU A 230 -1.24 -10.16 -7.36
N VAL A 231 -2.47 -10.36 -6.90
CA VAL A 231 -2.77 -10.72 -5.50
C VAL A 231 -2.17 -12.09 -5.14
N GLU A 232 -2.25 -13.07 -6.05
CA GLU A 232 -1.59 -14.37 -5.87
C GLU A 232 -0.06 -14.21 -5.81
N GLY A 233 0.53 -13.48 -6.76
CA GLY A 233 1.95 -13.20 -6.80
C GLY A 233 2.44 -12.43 -5.57
N TYR A 234 1.62 -11.52 -5.05
CA TYR A 234 1.90 -10.75 -3.86
C TYR A 234 1.87 -11.58 -2.59
N THR A 235 0.90 -12.49 -2.48
CA THR A 235 0.81 -13.43 -1.36
C THR A 235 2.07 -14.29 -1.32
N ALA A 236 2.52 -14.81 -2.48
CA ALA A 236 3.77 -15.53 -2.60
C ALA A 236 5.00 -14.66 -2.28
N TYR A 237 4.98 -13.37 -2.63
CA TYR A 237 6.02 -12.42 -2.26
C TYR A 237 6.08 -12.21 -0.75
N LEU A 238 4.96 -12.02 -0.06
CA LEU A 238 4.91 -11.87 1.40
C LEU A 238 5.43 -13.13 2.10
N HIS A 239 5.05 -14.33 1.64
CA HIS A 239 5.59 -15.59 2.18
C HIS A 239 7.13 -15.68 2.12
N ARG A 240 7.77 -14.99 1.17
CA ARG A 240 9.24 -14.99 1.03
C ARG A 240 9.93 -13.90 1.84
N ASN A 241 9.23 -12.82 2.18
CA ASN A 241 9.82 -11.62 2.77
C ASN A 241 9.46 -11.41 4.23
N ILE A 242 8.34 -11.97 4.70
CA ILE A 242 8.01 -11.91 6.12
C ILE A 242 8.98 -12.81 6.87
N LEU A 243 9.77 -12.19 7.73
CA LEU A 243 10.75 -12.86 8.58
C LEU A 243 10.52 -12.44 10.01
N GLU A 244 10.53 -13.42 10.90
CA GLU A 244 10.35 -13.25 12.33
C GLU A 244 11.53 -13.90 13.04
N LYS A 245 12.11 -13.18 14.00
CA LYS A 245 13.18 -13.63 14.89
C LYS A 245 12.81 -13.36 16.33
N VAL A 246 12.88 -14.40 17.16
CA VAL A 246 12.62 -14.33 18.60
C VAL A 246 13.61 -13.41 19.33
N PRO A 247 13.16 -12.72 20.41
CA PRO A 247 14.06 -12.06 21.36
C PRO A 247 15.12 -13.01 21.92
N LEU A 248 16.38 -12.57 22.02
CA LEU A 248 17.40 -13.34 22.75
C LEU A 248 17.17 -13.17 24.25
N ASN A 249 16.70 -14.24 24.92
CA ASN A 249 16.71 -14.26 26.38
C ASN A 249 18.17 -14.22 26.87
N PRO A 250 18.53 -13.36 27.83
CA PRO A 250 19.82 -13.45 28.48
C PRO A 250 19.95 -14.85 29.09
N LYS A 251 21.03 -15.57 28.76
CA LYS A 251 21.34 -16.87 29.38
C LYS A 251 21.25 -16.70 30.90
N PRO A 252 20.60 -17.61 31.65
CA PRO A 252 20.76 -17.61 33.09
C PRO A 252 22.24 -17.82 33.38
N GLY A 253 22.87 -16.83 34.02
CA GLY A 253 24.20 -17.00 34.60
C GLY A 253 24.20 -18.21 35.54
N PRO A 254 25.37 -18.83 35.79
CA PRO A 254 25.45 -20.02 36.62
C PRO A 254 24.80 -19.73 37.98
N ALA A 255 23.76 -20.50 38.30
CA ALA A 255 22.97 -20.36 39.51
C ALA A 255 23.89 -20.37 40.73
N MET A 256 23.95 -19.24 41.44
CA MET A 256 24.52 -19.22 42.78
C MET A 256 23.58 -20.00 43.69
N LEU A 257 24.10 -21.14 44.13
CA LEU A 257 23.59 -22.04 45.13
C LEU A 257 23.03 -21.25 46.34
N LEU A 258 21.72 -21.32 46.57
CA LEU A 258 21.11 -20.98 47.85
C LEU A 258 20.31 -22.18 48.32
N LYS A 259 20.94 -22.93 49.24
CA LYS A 259 20.29 -23.86 50.14
C LYS A 259 19.39 -23.04 51.07
N ASP A 260 18.13 -23.41 51.18
CA ASP A 260 17.63 -24.09 52.38
C ASP A 260 16.16 -24.46 52.21
N THR A 261 15.86 -25.71 52.54
CA THR A 261 14.52 -26.29 52.55
C THR A 261 14.30 -26.86 53.93
N THR A 262 13.36 -26.30 54.69
CA THR A 262 12.49 -27.08 55.59
C THR A 262 11.30 -26.21 56.03
N ILE A 263 10.09 -26.69 55.77
CA ILE A 263 9.06 -27.01 56.78
C ILE A 263 7.90 -27.70 56.04
N SER A 264 7.43 -28.78 56.64
CA SER A 264 6.46 -29.76 56.18
C SER A 264 5.04 -29.49 56.69
N ASN A 265 4.09 -30.27 56.12
CA ASN A 265 2.77 -30.72 56.61
C ASN A 265 1.52 -30.05 55.97
N VAL A 266 0.41 -30.74 55.62
CA VAL A 266 -0.05 -32.15 55.72
C VAL A 266 -1.41 -32.29 54.97
N THR A 267 -1.63 -33.43 54.26
CA THR A 267 -2.90 -34.13 53.85
C THR A 267 -4.06 -33.41 53.13
N SER A 268 -5.00 -34.03 52.39
CA SER A 268 -5.16 -35.27 51.59
C SER A 268 -6.65 -35.34 51.12
N SER A 269 -6.94 -35.91 49.93
CA SER A 269 -7.99 -36.94 49.67
C SER A 269 -8.78 -36.83 48.34
N SER A 270 -8.75 -37.96 47.61
CA SER A 270 -9.82 -38.70 46.90
C SER A 270 -10.77 -38.10 45.85
N GLY A 271 -10.50 -38.43 44.56
CA GLY A 271 -11.36 -39.09 43.53
C GLY A 271 -12.66 -38.43 42.99
N PRO A 272 -13.35 -39.01 41.97
CA PRO A 272 -12.92 -39.77 40.78
C PRO A 272 -13.53 -39.26 39.43
N ILE A 273 -13.15 -39.92 38.32
CA ILE A 273 -13.54 -39.73 36.90
C ILE A 273 -15.06 -39.96 36.66
N PRO A 274 -15.67 -39.53 35.52
CA PRO A 274 -15.93 -40.51 34.45
C PRO A 274 -15.82 -40.03 32.98
N ASN A 275 -15.68 -41.04 32.12
CA ASN A 275 -15.67 -41.15 30.65
C ASN A 275 -16.69 -40.31 29.84
N SER A 276 -16.41 -40.09 28.54
CA SER A 276 -17.20 -40.71 27.45
C SER A 276 -16.57 -40.60 26.03
N SER A 277 -16.69 -41.74 25.31
CA SER A 277 -16.89 -42.01 23.86
C SER A 277 -16.07 -41.25 22.80
N MET A 278 -15.21 -41.90 22.00
CA MET A 278 -15.48 -42.75 20.80
C MET A 278 -16.32 -42.09 19.68
N VAL A 279 -15.77 -42.02 18.45
CA VAL A 279 -16.24 -42.74 17.22
C VAL A 279 -15.57 -42.19 15.93
N ASN A 280 -14.88 -43.12 15.24
CA ASN A 280 -14.66 -43.34 13.78
C ASN A 280 -13.87 -42.34 12.90
N SER A 281 -12.75 -42.74 12.26
CA SER A 281 -12.57 -43.55 11.02
C SER A 281 -12.88 -42.75 9.74
N ALA A 282 -12.16 -42.80 8.63
CA ALA A 282 -10.96 -43.51 8.19
C ALA A 282 -10.45 -42.86 6.87
N ASP A 283 -9.18 -43.10 6.55
CA ASP A 283 -8.56 -43.30 5.23
C ASP A 283 -8.80 -42.32 4.06
N ASN A 284 -7.72 -41.70 3.55
CA ASN A 284 -7.05 -42.27 2.38
C ASN A 284 -5.73 -41.56 2.00
N VAL A 285 -4.79 -42.41 1.60
CA VAL A 285 -3.44 -42.19 1.08
C VAL A 285 -3.48 -41.78 -0.39
N ILE A 286 -2.67 -40.81 -0.86
CA ILE A 286 -1.93 -40.89 -2.14
C ILE A 286 -0.64 -40.02 -2.06
N ASN A 287 0.53 -40.66 -2.25
CA ASN A 287 1.84 -40.06 -2.55
C ASN A 287 1.91 -39.60 -4.01
N TRP A 288 2.56 -38.46 -4.30
CA TRP A 288 3.26 -38.27 -5.58
C TRP A 288 4.61 -37.55 -5.42
N THR A 289 5.59 -38.18 -6.06
CA THR A 289 7.03 -37.94 -6.07
C THR A 289 7.41 -36.82 -7.02
N THR A 290 8.39 -36.01 -6.62
CA THR A 290 9.07 -34.97 -7.40
C THR A 290 10.05 -35.57 -8.42
N PRO A 291 10.31 -34.88 -9.55
CA PRO A 291 11.65 -34.84 -10.11
C PRO A 291 12.19 -33.41 -10.27
N SER A 292 13.46 -33.22 -9.87
CA SER A 292 14.27 -32.02 -10.08
C SER A 292 14.65 -31.82 -11.56
N PRO A 293 15.02 -30.59 -11.98
CA PRO A 293 15.86 -30.41 -13.15
C PRO A 293 17.27 -29.94 -12.80
N ALA A 294 18.22 -30.49 -13.56
CA ALA A 294 19.63 -30.22 -13.57
C ALA A 294 20.00 -28.93 -14.33
N ALA A 295 21.26 -28.50 -14.13
CA ALA A 295 21.88 -27.25 -14.53
C ALA A 295 22.33 -27.15 -16.00
N GLY A 296 22.65 -25.91 -16.41
CA GLY A 296 23.37 -25.50 -17.64
C GLY A 296 22.65 -24.29 -18.28
N ASN A 297 23.27 -23.21 -18.77
CA ASN A 297 24.66 -22.87 -19.04
C ASN A 297 24.80 -21.33 -19.18
N ALA A 298 26.05 -20.89 -19.23
CA ALA A 298 26.58 -19.52 -19.18
C ALA A 298 26.19 -18.54 -20.31
N SER A 299 26.22 -17.24 -19.98
CA SER A 299 26.94 -16.15 -20.68
C SER A 299 26.79 -14.87 -19.82
N GLY A 300 27.75 -14.00 -19.56
CA GLY A 300 29.07 -13.77 -20.13
C GLY A 300 29.12 -12.43 -20.86
N CYS A 301 29.33 -11.31 -20.15
CA CYS A 301 29.88 -10.07 -20.72
C CYS A 301 30.57 -9.20 -19.64
N LYS A 302 31.86 -8.93 -19.87
CA LYS A 302 32.74 -7.98 -19.16
C LYS A 302 32.75 -6.64 -19.90
N THR A 303 33.03 -5.56 -19.15
CA THR A 303 33.85 -4.34 -19.42
C THR A 303 33.23 -3.18 -18.60
N ASN A 304 33.91 -2.23 -17.98
CA ASN A 304 35.29 -1.77 -17.99
C ASN A 304 35.62 -1.02 -16.68
N LYS A 305 36.92 -0.96 -16.35
CA LYS A 305 37.51 -0.14 -15.28
C LYS A 305 37.45 1.36 -15.62
N SER A 306 37.26 2.20 -14.61
CA SER A 306 38.11 3.39 -14.41
C SER A 306 38.25 3.65 -12.90
N ARG A 307 39.43 4.15 -12.54
CA ARG A 307 40.01 4.26 -11.20
C ARG A 307 40.35 5.72 -11.03
N GLU A 308 39.87 6.39 -9.99
CA GLU A 308 40.47 7.63 -9.51
C GLU A 308 40.59 7.58 -7.98
N ASN A 309 41.83 7.77 -7.55
CA ASN A 309 42.27 7.87 -6.16
C ASN A 309 42.09 9.32 -5.71
N PHE A 310 41.63 9.54 -4.48
CA PHE A 310 42.10 10.67 -3.67
C PHE A 310 42.38 10.18 -2.25
N GLY A 311 43.62 10.38 -1.81
CA GLY A 311 44.12 10.00 -0.49
C GLY A 311 43.64 10.94 0.62
N PRO A 312 43.83 10.54 1.88
CA PRO A 312 43.25 11.22 3.05
C PRO A 312 44.16 12.35 3.54
N CYS A 313 43.58 13.52 3.83
CA CYS A 313 44.25 14.54 4.63
C CYS A 313 44.16 14.19 6.12
N VAL A 314 45.32 13.89 6.69
CA VAL A 314 45.59 13.81 8.12
C VAL A 314 45.56 15.22 8.72
N LEU A 315 44.69 15.45 9.71
CA LEU A 315 44.86 16.52 10.70
C LEU A 315 44.72 15.89 12.08
N LYS A 316 45.75 16.09 12.89
CA LYS A 316 45.95 15.54 14.25
C LYS A 316 45.88 16.70 15.24
N GLY A 317 45.18 16.49 16.36
CA GLY A 317 45.05 17.40 17.51
C GLY A 317 43.59 17.77 17.76
N SER A 318 43.00 17.68 18.95
CA SER A 318 43.49 17.45 20.31
C SER A 318 42.33 16.93 21.17
N ASP A 319 42.70 16.23 22.24
CA ASP A 319 41.88 15.48 23.20
C ASP A 319 40.77 16.23 23.97
N ASN A 320 39.89 15.37 24.51
CA ASN A 320 39.08 15.47 25.73
C ASN A 320 37.61 15.88 25.58
N THR A 321 36.70 14.91 25.44
CA THR A 321 35.56 14.77 26.36
C THR A 321 35.15 13.30 26.49
N LYS A 322 34.83 12.95 27.73
CA LYS A 322 34.63 11.62 28.32
C LYS A 322 33.43 10.84 27.78
N ASP A 323 33.59 9.52 27.80
CA ASP A 323 32.62 8.46 28.07
C ASP A 323 31.14 8.73 27.79
N GLY A 324 30.63 8.05 26.77
CA GLY A 324 29.20 7.94 26.47
C GLY A 324 28.94 6.97 25.33
N VAL A 325 29.55 5.78 25.36
CA VAL A 325 29.36 4.73 24.34
C VAL A 325 29.07 3.41 25.05
N ASN A 326 28.05 2.72 24.55
CA ASN A 326 27.54 1.39 24.89
C ASN A 326 26.44 1.30 25.97
N THR A 327 25.25 1.80 25.65
CA THR A 327 24.02 1.27 26.28
C THR A 327 22.87 1.08 25.29
N ARG A 328 22.91 1.69 24.10
CA ARG A 328 21.84 1.56 23.09
C ARG A 328 21.98 0.37 22.14
N GLU A 329 23.20 -0.14 21.90
CA GLU A 329 23.40 -1.29 20.98
C GLU A 329 23.16 -2.64 21.66
N GLU A 330 23.33 -2.74 22.98
CA GLU A 330 23.09 -3.99 23.72
C GLU A 330 21.58 -4.27 23.91
N GLU A 331 20.76 -3.24 24.14
CA GLU A 331 19.30 -3.37 24.28
C GLU A 331 18.62 -3.85 22.99
N ASP A 332 19.08 -3.34 21.84
CA ASP A 332 18.57 -3.77 20.52
C ASP A 332 18.93 -5.23 20.19
N SER A 333 19.96 -5.79 20.85
CA SER A 333 20.34 -7.21 20.70
C SER A 333 19.43 -8.18 21.49
N MET A 334 18.67 -7.66 22.46
CA MET A 334 17.75 -8.46 23.28
C MET A 334 16.34 -8.52 22.69
N LEU A 335 16.01 -7.64 21.74
CA LEU A 335 14.70 -7.61 21.11
C LEU A 335 14.63 -8.58 19.92
N GLY A 336 13.43 -9.14 19.71
CA GLY A 336 13.09 -9.86 18.50
C GLY A 336 12.97 -8.91 17.32
N LEU A 337 13.03 -9.43 16.11
CA LEU A 337 12.94 -8.66 14.88
C LEU A 337 11.83 -9.21 13.99
N LEU A 338 10.88 -8.36 13.65
CA LEU A 338 9.86 -8.63 12.65
C LEU A 338 10.14 -7.78 11.40
N VAL A 339 10.30 -8.44 10.27
CA VAL A 339 10.44 -7.84 8.95
C VAL A 339 9.23 -8.24 8.13
N ILE A 340 8.47 -7.27 7.60
CA ILE A 340 7.34 -7.52 6.71
C ILE A 340 7.77 -7.40 5.23
N GLU A 341 8.60 -6.40 4.95
CA GLU A 341 9.27 -6.16 3.67
C GLU A 341 10.69 -5.63 3.95
N PRO A 342 11.62 -5.63 2.98
CA PRO A 342 13.01 -5.21 3.20
C PRO A 342 13.20 -3.84 3.88
N GLN A 343 12.25 -2.92 3.70
CA GLN A 343 12.26 -1.57 4.28
C GLN A 343 11.21 -1.38 5.41
N ARG A 344 10.50 -2.43 5.79
CA ARG A 344 9.41 -2.43 6.78
C ARG A 344 9.76 -3.40 7.90
N LYS A 345 10.46 -2.92 8.91
CA LYS A 345 10.96 -3.72 10.04
C LYS A 345 10.71 -3.05 11.38
N VAL A 346 10.52 -3.85 12.41
CA VAL A 346 10.28 -3.41 13.79
C VAL A 346 10.90 -4.40 14.78
N ASN A 347 11.49 -3.87 15.86
CA ASN A 347 11.94 -4.68 16.98
C ASN A 347 10.77 -4.95 17.93
N HIS A 348 10.69 -6.14 18.53
CA HIS A 348 9.58 -6.53 19.42
C HIS A 348 10.04 -7.33 20.64
N SER A 349 9.23 -7.35 21.68
CA SER A 349 9.47 -8.11 22.92
C SER A 349 8.62 -9.39 23.04
N VAL A 350 7.78 -9.69 22.04
CA VAL A 350 6.89 -10.86 22.03
C VAL A 350 7.70 -12.14 22.17
N GLN A 351 7.35 -12.95 23.17
CA GLN A 351 8.03 -14.20 23.51
C GLN A 351 7.30 -15.40 22.92
N HIS A 352 8.08 -16.32 22.34
CA HIS A 352 7.61 -17.55 21.72
C HIS A 352 8.79 -18.49 21.49
N HIS A 353 8.51 -19.74 21.15
CA HIS A 353 9.59 -20.68 20.86
C HIS A 353 10.16 -20.45 19.45
N PRO A 354 11.50 -20.55 19.25
CA PRO A 354 12.11 -20.39 17.93
C PRO A 354 11.54 -21.33 16.86
N CYS A 355 11.01 -22.49 17.26
CA CYS A 355 10.39 -23.43 16.34
C CYS A 355 8.99 -23.00 15.84
N GLU A 356 8.38 -21.97 16.45
CA GLU A 356 7.08 -21.42 16.05
C GLU A 356 7.20 -20.40 14.91
N SER A 357 8.38 -19.79 14.72
CA SER A 357 8.62 -18.73 13.74
C SER A 357 8.09 -19.03 12.32
N PRO A 358 8.27 -20.23 11.74
CA PRO A 358 7.73 -20.51 10.40
C PRO A 358 6.19 -20.48 10.35
N ALA A 359 5.52 -21.00 11.40
CA ALA A 359 4.06 -21.00 11.48
C ALA A 359 3.52 -19.59 11.75
N ILE A 360 4.21 -18.80 12.59
CA ILE A 360 3.91 -17.39 12.81
C ILE A 360 3.99 -16.60 11.50
N GLN A 361 5.04 -16.78 10.71
CA GLN A 361 5.20 -16.10 9.42
C GLN A 361 4.04 -16.43 8.47
N GLN A 362 3.63 -17.70 8.39
CA GLN A 362 2.49 -18.13 7.58
C GLN A 362 1.16 -17.49 8.04
N ASP A 363 0.91 -17.48 9.34
CA ASP A 363 -0.30 -16.92 9.92
C ASP A 363 -0.34 -15.39 9.80
N LEU A 364 0.82 -14.71 9.91
CA LEU A 364 0.95 -13.28 9.66
C LEU A 364 0.61 -12.93 8.22
N VAL A 365 1.09 -13.68 7.22
CA VAL A 365 0.69 -13.45 5.81
C VAL A 365 -0.83 -13.55 5.67
N THR A 366 -1.42 -14.61 6.22
CA THR A 366 -2.88 -14.82 6.17
C THR A 366 -3.64 -13.64 6.80
N ARG A 367 -3.18 -13.17 7.97
CA ARG A 367 -3.80 -12.06 8.69
C ARG A 367 -3.64 -10.73 7.97
N ILE A 368 -2.45 -10.48 7.40
CA ILE A 368 -2.17 -9.30 6.60
C ILE A 368 -3.07 -9.26 5.37
N MET A 369 -3.17 -10.37 4.62
CA MET A 369 -4.01 -10.45 3.43
C MET A 369 -5.49 -10.29 3.76
N ARG A 370 -5.97 -10.80 4.90
CA ARG A 370 -7.35 -10.59 5.39
C ARG A 370 -7.62 -9.15 5.83
N ALA A 371 -6.59 -8.41 6.24
CA ALA A 371 -6.72 -7.01 6.62
C ALA A 371 -6.79 -6.06 5.41
N GLN A 372 -6.43 -6.52 4.22
CA GLN A 372 -6.53 -5.74 2.99
C GLN A 372 -7.98 -5.70 2.47
N ASP A 373 -8.39 -4.59 1.87
CA ASP A 373 -9.73 -4.45 1.26
C ASP A 373 -9.77 -5.02 -0.18
N LEU A 374 -9.43 -6.30 -0.33
CA LEU A 374 -9.28 -6.95 -1.64
C LEU A 374 -10.60 -7.09 -2.40
N GLU A 375 -11.71 -7.29 -1.68
CA GLU A 375 -13.03 -7.40 -2.29
C GLU A 375 -13.51 -6.06 -2.84
N ARG A 376 -13.26 -4.95 -2.14
CA ARG A 376 -13.51 -3.62 -2.70
C ARG A 376 -12.63 -3.35 -3.92
N ASN A 377 -11.35 -3.68 -3.86
CA ASN A 377 -10.45 -3.54 -5.01
C ASN A 377 -10.95 -4.33 -6.23
N ARG A 378 -11.40 -5.57 -6.04
CA ARG A 378 -11.96 -6.41 -7.11
C ARG A 378 -13.28 -5.87 -7.66
N SER A 379 -14.19 -5.48 -6.78
CA SER A 379 -15.50 -4.95 -7.16
C SER A 379 -15.41 -3.58 -7.84
N PHE A 380 -14.36 -2.80 -7.58
CA PHE A 380 -14.07 -1.57 -8.33
C PHE A 380 -13.90 -1.85 -9.83
N PHE A 381 -13.23 -2.94 -10.20
CA PHE A 381 -13.11 -3.39 -11.58
C PHE A 381 -14.27 -4.29 -12.03
N LEU A 382 -15.35 -4.43 -11.26
CA LEU A 382 -16.52 -5.24 -11.64
C LEU A 382 -17.80 -4.63 -11.12
N TYR A 383 -18.14 -3.48 -11.69
CA TYR A 383 -19.47 -2.92 -11.53
C TYR A 383 -20.55 -3.92 -11.95
N SER A 384 -21.63 -4.01 -11.18
CA SER A 384 -22.86 -4.63 -11.67
C SER A 384 -23.28 -3.93 -12.97
N GLU A 385 -23.96 -4.66 -13.86
CA GLU A 385 -24.34 -4.12 -15.18
C GLU A 385 -25.12 -2.80 -15.06
N LYS A 386 -25.99 -2.71 -14.06
CA LYS A 386 -26.74 -1.47 -13.74
C LYS A 386 -25.80 -0.32 -13.40
N VAL A 387 -24.85 -0.53 -12.48
CA VAL A 387 -23.89 0.51 -12.06
C VAL A 387 -22.98 0.90 -13.22
N PHE A 388 -22.53 -0.06 -14.02
CA PHE A 388 -21.68 0.18 -15.17
C PHE A 388 -22.36 1.10 -16.19
N ARG A 389 -23.60 0.79 -16.57
CA ARG A 389 -24.39 1.64 -17.46
C ARG A 389 -24.62 3.03 -16.88
N SER A 390 -24.94 3.10 -15.58
CA SER A 390 -25.08 4.39 -14.91
C SER A 390 -23.81 5.23 -15.01
N LEU A 391 -22.62 4.64 -14.77
CA LEU A 391 -21.35 5.35 -14.92
C LEU A 391 -21.22 5.90 -16.33
N LEU A 392 -21.39 5.07 -17.36
CA LEU A 392 -21.26 5.51 -18.77
C LEU A 392 -22.24 6.62 -19.16
N MET A 393 -23.40 6.70 -18.49
CA MET A 393 -24.43 7.69 -18.79
C MET A 393 -24.35 8.95 -17.92
N GLN A 394 -23.46 9.04 -16.93
CA GLN A 394 -23.29 10.25 -16.12
C GLN A 394 -22.81 11.43 -16.97
N LYS A 395 -23.49 12.57 -16.81
CA LYS A 395 -23.21 13.84 -17.51
C LYS A 395 -23.35 15.06 -16.61
N ASN A 396 -23.15 14.90 -15.31
CA ASN A 396 -23.31 15.99 -14.35
C ASN A 396 -22.22 17.04 -14.58
N ASP A 397 -22.61 18.24 -14.99
CA ASP A 397 -21.72 19.37 -14.99
C ASP A 397 -21.53 19.91 -13.56
N PHE A 398 -20.47 20.67 -13.34
CA PHE A 398 -20.24 21.34 -12.06
C PHE A 398 -20.28 22.86 -12.24
N GLU A 399 -21.04 23.55 -11.38
CA GLU A 399 -21.17 25.01 -11.40
C GLU A 399 -20.42 25.64 -10.23
N LEU A 400 -19.48 26.53 -10.55
CA LEU A 400 -18.82 27.41 -9.60
C LEU A 400 -19.80 28.52 -9.23
N ARG A 401 -20.43 28.42 -8.06
CA ARG A 401 -21.34 29.45 -7.57
C ARG A 401 -20.58 30.74 -7.26
N THR A 402 -20.86 31.79 -8.02
CA THR A 402 -20.52 33.18 -7.68
C THR A 402 -21.68 33.75 -6.86
N ASN A 403 -21.49 33.93 -5.55
CA ASN A 403 -22.45 34.66 -4.72
C ASN A 403 -22.32 36.16 -4.93
#